data_AF-A0A1C5YX85-F1
#
_entry.id   AF-A0A1C5YX85-F1
#
_cell.length_a   1.000
_cell.length_b   1.000
_cell.length_c   1.000
_cell.angle_alpha   90.00
_cell.angle_beta   90.00
_cell.angle_gamma   90.00
#
_symmetry.space_group_name_H-M   'P 1'
#
loop_
_entity.id
_entity.type
_entity.pdbx_description
1 polymer ?
#
loop_
_entity_poly.entity_id
_entity_poly.type
_entity_poly.pdbx_seq_one_letter_code
_entity_poly.pdbx_strand_id
1 'polypeptide(L)'
;MEHKKHSLTDTVKDTLQFFVNSDKAIYGHISADTLQTIKIQGYRLNHGVVEKNQSQPFSNKQLVPISAAIMKIDTKIQAFNMQEIENRRFMFNPQTEILVLGCQDKKTSRLRASHAVELAEAGITKDFDNFIRGWIGTGKVYPNGVIHFAPNIDKQNIPLFEKGFSALEMFSANGANTKTIIRGFGDTWEQSLSSILSPDRTEEKKPSLRQKLKEPVPQNSIHEQKSKKQPER
;
A
#
# COMPACT_ATOMS: atom_id res chain seq x y z
N MET A 1 -6.15 -5.04 -42.64
CA MET A 1 -6.93 -4.63 -41.46
C MET A 1 -6.15 -5.10 -40.24
N GLU A 2 -5.54 -4.18 -39.49
CA GLU A 2 -4.78 -4.54 -38.28
C GLU A 2 -5.74 -5.00 -37.18
N HIS A 3 -5.63 -6.27 -36.78
CA HIS A 3 -6.28 -6.76 -35.58
C HIS A 3 -5.55 -6.19 -34.35
N LYS A 4 -6.05 -5.07 -33.84
CA LYS A 4 -5.54 -4.45 -32.62
C LYS A 4 -5.82 -5.40 -31.45
N LYS A 5 -4.79 -6.09 -30.98
CA LYS A 5 -4.85 -7.05 -29.86
C LYS A 5 -5.40 -6.33 -28.62
N HIS A 6 -6.62 -6.67 -28.20
CA HIS A 6 -7.23 -6.09 -27.01
C HIS A 6 -6.41 -6.46 -25.78
N SER A 7 -6.05 -5.46 -24.98
CA SER A 7 -5.33 -5.72 -23.74
C SER A 7 -6.31 -6.19 -22.67
N LEU A 8 -5.85 -7.01 -21.72
CA LEU A 8 -6.62 -7.41 -20.55
C LEU A 8 -7.15 -6.20 -19.74
N THR A 9 -6.48 -5.04 -19.84
CA THR A 9 -6.93 -3.80 -19.19
C THR A 9 -8.20 -3.27 -19.86
N ASP A 10 -8.30 -3.33 -21.18
CA ASP A 10 -9.47 -2.85 -21.92
C ASP A 10 -10.70 -3.71 -21.61
N THR A 11 -10.54 -5.03 -21.51
CA THR A 11 -11.62 -5.95 -21.13
C THR A 11 -12.18 -5.68 -19.73
N VAL A 12 -11.32 -5.38 -18.75
CA VAL A 12 -11.77 -5.06 -17.39
C VAL A 12 -12.52 -3.73 -17.35
N LYS A 13 -12.03 -2.71 -18.07
CA LYS A 13 -12.70 -1.41 -18.17
C LYS A 13 -14.10 -1.55 -18.77
N ASP A 14 -14.23 -2.31 -19.86
CA ASP A 14 -15.50 -2.50 -20.56
C ASP A 14 -16.51 -3.26 -19.70
N THR A 15 -16.05 -4.27 -18.96
CA THR A 15 -16.89 -5.02 -18.01
C THR A 15 -17.40 -4.11 -16.89
N LEU A 16 -16.55 -3.24 -16.34
CA LEU A 16 -16.97 -2.27 -15.31
C LEU A 16 -17.94 -1.24 -15.87
N GLN A 17 -17.72 -0.78 -17.11
CA GLN A 17 -18.63 0.15 -17.78
C GLN A 17 -20.01 -0.48 -18.02
N PHE A 18 -20.04 -1.78 -18.32
CA PHE A 18 -21.28 -2.52 -18.46
C PHE A 18 -22.10 -2.49 -17.16
N PHE A 19 -21.50 -2.77 -16.00
CA PHE A 19 -22.22 -2.72 -14.72
C PHE A 19 -22.78 -1.33 -14.40
N VAL A 20 -22.03 -0.26 -14.68
CA VAL A 20 -22.52 1.12 -14.54
C VAL A 20 -23.76 1.37 -15.39
N ASN A 21 -23.75 0.91 -16.63
CA ASN A 21 -24.85 1.10 -17.57
C ASN A 21 -26.07 0.27 -17.15
N SER A 22 -25.85 -0.98 -16.72
CA SER A 22 -26.91 -1.86 -16.20
C SER A 22 -27.59 -1.27 -14.99
N ASP A 23 -26.83 -0.76 -14.02
CA ASP A 23 -27.40 -0.15 -12.80
C ASP A 23 -28.23 1.09 -13.12
N LYS A 24 -27.71 1.98 -13.97
CA LYS A 24 -28.46 3.15 -14.43
C LYS A 24 -29.76 2.76 -15.15
N ALA A 25 -29.73 1.70 -15.95
CA ALA A 25 -30.90 1.24 -16.69
C ALA A 25 -31.96 0.57 -15.80
N ILE A 26 -31.53 -0.20 -14.79
CA ILE A 26 -32.43 -0.97 -13.93
C ILE A 26 -32.92 -0.15 -12.74
N TYR A 27 -32.02 0.57 -12.08
CA TYR A 27 -32.27 1.25 -10.80
C TYR A 27 -32.31 2.78 -10.92
N GLY A 28 -31.94 3.36 -12.06
CA GLY A 28 -31.88 4.81 -12.27
C GLY A 28 -30.69 5.50 -11.58
N HIS A 29 -29.90 4.75 -10.80
CA HIS A 29 -28.70 5.21 -10.10
C HIS A 29 -27.67 4.08 -10.08
N ILE A 30 -26.43 4.40 -9.73
CA ILE A 30 -25.34 3.43 -9.70
C ILE A 30 -25.30 2.82 -8.30
N SER A 31 -25.29 1.50 -8.21
CA SER A 31 -25.27 0.82 -6.92
C SER A 31 -23.95 1.05 -6.18
N ALA A 32 -24.01 0.96 -4.85
CA ALA A 32 -22.82 1.03 -4.01
C ALA A 32 -21.80 -0.07 -4.38
N ASP A 33 -22.29 -1.27 -4.72
CA ASP A 33 -21.46 -2.41 -5.12
C ASP A 33 -20.71 -2.15 -6.42
N THR A 34 -21.36 -1.54 -7.42
CA THR A 34 -20.70 -1.14 -8.67
C THR A 34 -19.65 -0.05 -8.43
N LEU A 35 -19.95 0.97 -7.60
CA LEU A 35 -18.98 2.00 -7.23
C LEU A 35 -17.77 1.43 -6.49
N GLN A 36 -18.00 0.49 -5.56
CA GLN A 36 -16.96 -0.21 -4.82
C GLN A 36 -16.11 -1.06 -5.76
N THR A 37 -16.74 -1.80 -6.69
CA THR A 37 -16.06 -2.65 -7.67
C THR A 37 -15.16 -1.83 -8.60
N ILE A 38 -15.63 -0.67 -9.07
CA ILE A 38 -14.84 0.28 -9.85
C ILE A 38 -13.59 0.70 -9.06
N LYS A 39 -13.74 1.10 -7.79
CA LYS A 39 -12.62 1.51 -6.92
C LYS A 39 -11.64 0.35 -6.66
N ILE A 40 -12.17 -0.85 -6.37
CA ILE A 40 -11.45 -2.11 -6.11
C ILE A 40 -10.56 -2.52 -7.28
N GLN A 41 -11.02 -2.30 -8.51
CA GLN A 41 -10.30 -2.66 -9.74
C GLN A 41 -9.31 -1.57 -10.18
N GLY A 42 -9.14 -0.50 -9.39
CA GLY A 42 -8.31 0.62 -9.77
C GLY A 42 -8.90 1.38 -10.95
N TYR A 43 -10.21 1.58 -10.95
CA TYR A 43 -10.95 2.48 -11.84
C TYR A 43 -11.63 3.59 -11.02
N ARG A 44 -12.05 4.66 -11.68
CA ARG A 44 -12.89 5.72 -11.13
C ARG A 44 -14.05 5.97 -12.09
N LEU A 45 -15.13 6.51 -11.56
CA LEU A 45 -16.28 6.89 -12.34
C LEU A 45 -16.29 8.41 -12.55
N ASN A 46 -16.32 8.86 -13.79
CA ASN A 46 -16.36 10.27 -14.17
C ASN A 46 -17.55 10.52 -15.08
N HIS A 47 -18.55 11.27 -14.62
CA HIS A 47 -19.80 11.53 -15.37
C HIS A 47 -20.49 10.27 -15.95
N GLY A 48 -20.35 9.11 -15.30
CA GLY A 48 -20.91 7.84 -15.77
C GLY A 48 -20.01 7.01 -16.68
N VAL A 49 -18.79 7.46 -16.94
CA VAL A 49 -17.76 6.73 -17.69
C VAL A 49 -16.73 6.16 -16.72
N VAL A 50 -16.39 4.89 -16.90
CA VAL A 50 -15.35 4.20 -16.15
C VAL A 50 -14.00 4.54 -16.76
N GLU A 51 -13.16 5.18 -15.97
CA GLU A 51 -11.80 5.56 -16.33
C GLU A 51 -10.82 4.78 -15.47
N LYS A 52 -9.69 4.35 -16.04
CA LYS A 52 -8.64 3.73 -15.23
C LYS A 52 -8.21 4.73 -14.18
N ASN A 53 -8.29 4.33 -12.92
CA ASN A 53 -7.59 4.93 -11.81
C ASN A 53 -6.13 4.54 -12.10
N GLN A 54 -5.52 5.21 -13.09
CA GLN A 54 -4.13 5.57 -12.96
C GLN A 54 -4.08 6.12 -11.55
N SER A 55 -3.46 5.39 -10.61
CA SER A 55 -3.05 5.92 -9.31
C SER A 55 -2.69 7.37 -9.58
N GLN A 56 -3.56 8.27 -9.14
CA GLN A 56 -3.75 9.57 -9.78
C GLN A 56 -2.35 10.13 -10.08
N PRO A 57 -1.95 10.31 -11.36
CA PRO A 57 -0.70 11.00 -11.63
C PRO A 57 -0.92 12.39 -11.06
N PHE A 58 -0.42 12.61 -9.85
CA PHE A 58 -0.33 13.89 -9.16
C PHE A 58 -1.53 14.80 -9.48
N SER A 59 -2.74 14.46 -9.02
CA SER A 59 -4.00 15.15 -9.36
C SER A 59 -3.88 16.66 -9.19
N ASN A 60 -3.63 17.40 -10.29
CA ASN A 60 -3.36 18.85 -10.32
C ASN A 60 -2.30 19.37 -9.32
N LYS A 61 -1.57 18.49 -8.64
CA LYS A 61 -0.57 18.86 -7.64
C LYS A 61 0.77 19.01 -8.32
N GLN A 62 1.52 20.03 -7.93
CA GLN A 62 2.87 20.23 -8.38
C GLN A 62 3.74 19.04 -7.94
N LEU A 63 4.27 18.29 -8.90
CA LEU A 63 5.22 17.23 -8.61
C LEU A 63 6.54 17.85 -8.11
N VAL A 64 6.99 17.39 -6.94
CA VAL A 64 8.26 17.80 -6.34
C VAL A 64 9.24 16.62 -6.40
N PRO A 65 10.38 16.76 -7.10
CA PRO A 65 11.43 15.75 -7.11
C PRO A 65 12.01 15.52 -5.70
N ILE A 66 12.25 14.26 -5.34
CA ILE A 66 12.88 13.94 -4.06
C ILE A 66 14.37 14.34 -4.10
N SER A 67 14.78 15.18 -3.16
CA SER A 67 16.19 15.58 -2.97
C SER A 67 16.73 15.08 -1.63
N ALA A 68 18.05 14.96 -1.50
CA ALA A 68 18.67 14.47 -0.25
C ALA A 68 18.63 15.47 0.92
N ALA A 69 18.39 16.76 0.65
CA ALA A 69 18.30 17.82 1.67
C ALA A 69 16.93 17.77 2.38
N ILE A 70 16.80 18.43 3.53
CA ILE A 70 15.50 18.58 4.21
C ILE A 70 14.46 19.16 3.23
N MET A 71 13.28 18.57 3.24
CA MET A 71 12.17 19.03 2.40
C MET A 71 10.95 19.30 3.27
N LYS A 72 10.28 20.43 3.01
CA LYS A 72 8.93 20.71 3.47
C LYS A 72 8.01 20.66 2.26
N ILE A 73 7.01 19.80 2.31
CA ILE A 73 6.07 19.53 1.22
C ILE A 73 4.67 19.84 1.74
N ASP A 74 3.97 20.72 1.04
CA ASP A 74 2.54 20.96 1.28
C ASP A 74 1.73 19.95 0.48
N THR A 75 1.28 18.87 1.11
CA THR A 75 0.65 17.76 0.40
C THR A 75 -0.75 18.10 -0.11
N LYS A 76 -1.31 19.29 0.16
CA LYS A 76 -2.54 19.78 -0.47
C LYS A 76 -2.33 20.12 -1.93
N ILE A 77 -1.19 20.72 -2.24
CA ILE A 77 -0.90 21.32 -3.55
C ILE A 77 0.33 20.69 -4.23
N GLN A 78 1.14 19.96 -3.48
CA GLN A 78 2.32 19.26 -3.97
C GLN A 78 2.14 17.76 -3.83
N ALA A 79 2.77 17.04 -4.73
CA ALA A 79 2.84 15.60 -4.68
C ALA A 79 4.25 15.11 -4.98
N PHE A 80 4.54 13.88 -4.58
CA PHE A 80 5.87 13.29 -4.69
C PHE A 80 5.75 11.80 -4.93
N ASN A 81 6.87 11.18 -5.35
CA ASN A 81 6.95 9.74 -5.51
C ASN A 81 7.73 9.13 -4.34
N MET A 82 7.02 8.47 -3.43
CA MET A 82 7.56 7.80 -2.26
C MET A 82 8.62 6.75 -2.63
N GLN A 83 8.52 6.13 -3.81
CA GLN A 83 9.47 5.11 -4.25
C GLN A 83 10.90 5.67 -4.49
N GLU A 84 11.03 6.99 -4.68
CA GLU A 84 12.32 7.67 -4.83
C GLU A 84 13.01 7.96 -3.48
N ILE A 85 12.34 7.70 -2.36
CA ILE A 85 12.90 7.91 -1.03
C ILE A 85 13.68 6.66 -0.62
N GLU A 86 14.98 6.77 -0.34
CA GLU A 86 15.80 5.62 0.09
C GLU A 86 15.70 5.36 1.60
N ASN A 87 16.02 6.35 2.43
CA ASN A 87 15.96 6.23 3.90
C ASN A 87 15.95 7.62 4.53
N ARG A 88 14.78 8.06 5.01
CA ARG A 88 14.57 9.38 5.59
C ARG A 88 13.66 9.30 6.80
N ARG A 89 13.83 10.23 7.74
CA ARG A 89 12.77 10.53 8.70
C ARG A 89 11.62 11.22 7.99
N PHE A 90 10.39 10.93 8.40
CA PHE A 90 9.25 11.75 8.06
C PHE A 90 8.63 12.32 9.32
N MET A 91 8.10 13.54 9.20
CA MET A 91 7.21 14.17 10.17
C MET A 91 6.02 14.72 9.39
N PHE A 92 4.82 14.20 9.64
CA PHE A 92 3.60 14.62 8.95
C PHE A 92 2.59 15.20 9.94
N ASN A 93 2.06 16.39 9.62
CA ASN A 93 0.95 16.97 10.35
C ASN A 93 -0.33 16.80 9.51
N PRO A 94 -1.26 15.91 9.92
CA PRO A 94 -2.48 15.65 9.15
C PRO A 94 -3.47 16.81 9.15
N GLN A 95 -3.41 17.72 10.11
CA GLN A 95 -4.30 18.89 10.17
C GLN A 95 -3.88 19.96 9.15
N THR A 96 -2.58 20.21 9.03
CA THR A 96 -2.06 21.19 8.07
C THR A 96 -1.74 20.57 6.71
N GLU A 97 -1.63 19.24 6.64
CA GLU A 97 -1.14 18.45 5.51
C GLU A 97 0.28 18.87 5.09
N ILE A 98 1.11 19.17 6.09
CA ILE A 98 2.53 19.45 5.87
C ILE A 98 3.33 18.20 6.18
N LEU A 99 4.10 17.74 5.20
CA LEU A 99 5.09 16.70 5.34
C LEU A 99 6.49 17.32 5.38
N VAL A 100 7.26 16.98 6.40
CA VAL A 100 8.70 17.23 6.44
C VAL A 100 9.43 15.91 6.25
N LEU A 101 10.33 15.88 5.27
CA LEU A 101 11.29 14.79 5.11
C LEU A 101 12.65 15.27 5.66
N GLY A 102 13.17 14.55 6.65
CA GLY A 102 14.51 14.79 7.22
C GLY A 102 15.62 14.50 6.21
N CYS A 103 16.88 14.82 6.49
CA CYS A 103 17.96 14.56 5.53
C CYS A 103 18.06 13.06 5.17
N GLN A 104 18.47 12.77 3.94
CA GLN A 104 18.75 11.39 3.54
C GLN A 104 20.03 10.91 4.21
N ASP A 105 19.90 9.81 4.96
CA ASP A 105 21.01 9.24 5.73
C ASP A 105 22.04 8.63 4.79
N LYS A 106 23.09 9.38 4.47
CA LYS A 106 24.30 8.83 3.86
C LYS A 106 25.08 8.19 5.00
N LYS A 107 25.38 6.89 4.86
CA LYS A 107 26.07 5.94 5.78
C LYS A 107 27.26 6.46 6.62
N THR A 108 27.68 7.70 6.47
CA THR A 108 28.86 8.33 7.10
C THR A 108 28.64 9.73 7.69
N SER A 109 27.43 10.32 7.65
CA SER A 109 27.19 11.61 8.32
C SER A 109 26.40 11.43 9.60
N ARG A 110 27.00 11.78 10.76
CA ARG A 110 26.34 11.92 12.06
C ARG A 110 24.88 12.39 11.88
N LEU A 111 23.92 11.57 12.32
CA LEU A 111 22.50 11.94 12.42
C LEU A 111 22.40 13.37 12.93
N ARG A 112 21.87 14.29 12.12
CA ARG A 112 21.52 15.64 12.59
C ARG A 112 20.49 15.48 13.72
N ALA A 113 20.77 16.17 14.83
CA ALA A 113 20.68 15.62 16.18
C ALA A 113 19.28 15.46 16.81
N SER A 114 18.18 15.75 16.12
CA SER A 114 16.82 15.40 16.56
C SER A 114 15.81 15.71 15.46
N HIS A 115 14.60 15.14 15.56
CA HIS A 115 13.47 15.55 14.72
C HIS A 115 13.11 17.04 14.89
N ALA A 116 13.44 17.64 16.04
CA ALA A 116 13.10 19.04 16.34
C ALA A 116 14.02 19.98 15.56
N VAL A 117 15.30 19.62 15.39
CA VAL A 117 16.24 20.37 14.54
C VAL A 117 15.77 20.34 13.09
N GLU A 118 15.33 19.18 12.58
CA GLU A 118 14.85 19.09 11.19
C GLU A 118 13.54 19.87 10.97
N LEU A 119 12.64 19.88 11.95
CA LEU A 119 11.45 20.72 11.91
C LEU A 119 11.82 22.20 11.91
N ALA A 120 12.76 22.63 12.77
CA ALA A 120 13.23 24.02 12.82
C ALA A 120 13.93 24.45 11.51
N GLU A 121 14.79 23.60 10.95
CA GLU A 121 15.43 23.83 9.64
C GLU A 121 14.39 23.88 8.50
N ALA A 122 13.25 23.20 8.62
CA ALA A 122 12.10 23.32 7.72
C ALA A 122 11.20 24.55 7.98
N GLY A 123 11.55 25.38 8.98
CA GLY A 123 10.81 26.57 9.38
C GLY A 123 9.61 26.30 10.30
N ILE A 124 9.54 25.12 10.92
CA ILE A 124 8.53 24.76 11.92
C ILE A 124 9.14 24.93 13.32
N THR A 125 8.70 25.95 14.05
CA THR A 125 9.27 26.31 15.36
C THR A 125 8.34 26.07 16.54
N LYS A 126 7.12 25.58 16.30
CA LYS A 126 6.10 25.29 17.32
C LYS A 126 5.21 24.12 16.90
N ASP A 127 4.33 23.70 17.80
CA ASP A 127 3.30 22.68 17.56
C ASP A 127 3.84 21.30 17.14
N PHE A 128 5.02 20.93 17.66
CA PHE A 128 5.72 19.69 17.34
C PHE A 128 4.89 18.43 17.61
N ASP A 129 4.04 18.44 18.63
CA ASP A 129 3.18 17.31 19.02
C ASP A 129 2.06 17.02 18.01
N ASN A 130 1.80 17.95 17.07
CA ASN A 130 0.86 17.71 15.98
C ASN A 130 1.43 16.85 14.86
N PHE A 131 2.74 16.60 14.86
CA PHE A 131 3.40 15.76 13.88
C PHE A 131 3.45 14.31 14.34
N ILE A 132 2.89 13.42 13.52
CA ILE A 132 3.25 12.01 13.56
C ILE A 132 4.57 11.82 12.82
N ARG A 133 5.35 10.82 13.23
CA ARG A 133 6.73 10.70 12.79
C ARG A 133 7.18 9.25 12.69
N GLY A 134 8.23 9.07 11.90
CA GLY A 134 8.78 7.75 11.65
C GLY A 134 9.89 7.76 10.62
N TRP A 135 10.14 6.60 10.05
CA TRP A 135 11.09 6.36 8.98
C TRP A 135 10.37 5.91 7.73
N ILE A 136 10.87 6.33 6.58
CA ILE A 136 10.34 5.97 5.29
C ILE A 136 11.46 5.73 4.29
N GLY A 137 11.29 4.74 3.43
CA GLY A 137 12.29 4.45 2.42
C GLY A 137 12.06 3.19 1.61
N THR A 138 12.83 3.04 0.54
CA THR A 138 12.95 1.86 -0.31
C THR A 138 14.36 1.28 -0.23
N GLY A 139 14.47 -0.04 -0.34
CA GLY A 139 15.77 -0.70 -0.30
C GLY A 139 15.69 -2.18 -0.63
N LYS A 140 16.82 -2.88 -0.57
CA LYS A 140 16.89 -4.32 -0.94
C LYS A 140 15.92 -5.19 -0.15
N VAL A 141 15.75 -4.90 1.15
CA VAL A 141 14.83 -5.64 2.04
C VAL A 141 13.36 -5.23 1.79
N TYR A 142 13.12 -3.96 1.49
CA TYR A 142 11.78 -3.42 1.23
C TYR A 142 11.72 -2.81 -0.18
N PRO A 143 11.66 -3.64 -1.24
CA PRO A 143 11.69 -3.16 -2.62
C PRO A 143 10.43 -2.38 -3.03
N ASN A 144 9.32 -2.56 -2.30
CA ASN A 144 8.09 -1.78 -2.47
C ASN A 144 7.96 -0.64 -1.44
N GLY A 145 9.02 -0.39 -0.68
CA GLY A 145 9.06 0.60 0.38
C GLY A 145 8.58 0.10 1.74
N VAL A 146 8.98 0.85 2.76
CA VAL A 146 8.55 0.70 4.16
C VAL A 146 8.17 2.07 4.74
N ILE A 147 7.12 2.08 5.55
CA ILE A 147 6.73 3.20 6.42
C ILE A 147 6.73 2.66 7.85
N HIS A 148 7.63 3.17 8.68
CA HIS A 148 7.81 2.72 10.05
C HIS A 148 7.52 3.87 11.02
N PHE A 149 6.41 3.79 11.75
CA PHE A 149 6.09 4.78 12.78
C PHE A 149 7.02 4.62 13.99
N ALA A 150 7.57 5.72 14.47
CA ALA A 150 8.49 5.74 15.61
C ALA A 150 8.24 7.02 16.45
N PRO A 151 7.49 6.94 17.57
CA PRO A 151 7.08 5.72 18.28
C PRO A 151 6.00 4.92 17.55
N ASN A 152 5.85 3.64 17.93
CA ASN A 152 4.75 2.80 17.47
C ASN A 152 3.41 3.44 17.86
N ILE A 153 2.42 3.30 17.00
CA ILE A 153 1.06 3.79 17.18
C ILE A 153 0.17 2.62 17.59
N ASP A 154 -0.30 2.64 18.84
CA ASP A 154 -1.25 1.66 19.37
C ASP A 154 -2.66 1.94 18.83
N LYS A 155 -3.36 0.89 18.37
CA LYS A 155 -4.77 0.98 17.94
C LYS A 155 -5.71 1.46 19.04
N GLN A 156 -5.33 1.29 20.31
CA GLN A 156 -6.12 1.73 21.46
C GLN A 156 -6.04 3.24 21.67
N ASN A 157 -4.98 3.89 21.17
CA ASN A 157 -4.87 5.35 21.16
C ASN A 157 -5.55 5.90 19.90
N ILE A 158 -6.90 5.92 19.91
CA ILE A 158 -7.72 6.30 18.76
C ILE A 158 -7.28 7.64 18.13
N PRO A 159 -7.04 8.73 18.88
CA PRO A 159 -6.60 9.98 18.26
C PRO A 159 -5.27 9.88 17.51
N LEU A 160 -4.30 9.12 18.04
CA LEU A 160 -3.01 8.92 17.36
C LEU A 160 -3.14 7.94 16.19
N PHE A 161 -4.01 6.93 16.33
CA PHE A 161 -4.29 5.95 15.30
C PHE A 161 -4.89 6.59 14.04
N GLU A 162 -5.89 7.45 14.21
CA GLU A 162 -6.49 8.23 13.12
C GLU A 162 -5.45 9.11 12.40
N LYS A 163 -4.59 9.81 13.16
CA LYS A 163 -3.49 10.58 12.56
C LYS A 163 -2.52 9.69 11.77
N GLY A 164 -2.20 8.52 12.30
CA GLY A 164 -1.39 7.51 11.62
C GLY A 164 -2.04 7.03 10.32
N PHE A 165 -3.35 6.77 10.35
CA PHE A 165 -4.12 6.40 9.16
C PHE A 165 -4.09 7.49 8.09
N SER A 166 -4.26 8.76 8.46
CA SER A 166 -4.13 9.88 7.51
C SER A 166 -2.75 9.95 6.85
N ALA A 167 -1.65 9.62 7.55
CA ALA A 167 -0.35 9.51 6.88
C ALA A 167 -0.29 8.35 5.89
N LEU A 168 -0.89 7.20 6.21
CA LEU A 168 -0.93 6.07 5.29
C LEU A 168 -1.70 6.42 4.01
N GLU A 169 -2.83 7.13 4.13
CA GLU A 169 -3.57 7.64 2.98
C GLU A 169 -2.74 8.64 2.17
N MET A 170 -2.07 9.58 2.85
CA MET A 170 -1.18 10.55 2.19
C MET A 170 -0.04 9.85 1.44
N PHE A 171 0.64 8.87 2.04
CA PHE A 171 1.70 8.13 1.35
C PHE A 171 1.15 7.25 0.22
N SER A 172 -0.04 6.67 0.38
CA SER A 172 -0.71 5.92 -0.69
C SER A 172 -0.99 6.81 -1.91
N ALA A 173 -1.42 8.05 -1.68
CA ALA A 173 -1.63 9.04 -2.73
C ALA A 173 -0.31 9.53 -3.37
N ASN A 174 0.83 9.30 -2.72
CA ASN A 174 2.16 9.75 -3.14
C ASN A 174 3.09 8.58 -3.47
N GLY A 175 2.57 7.48 -4.03
CA GLY A 175 3.39 6.41 -4.60
C GLY A 175 3.73 5.24 -3.68
N ALA A 176 3.23 5.20 -2.44
CA ALA A 176 3.19 3.95 -1.68
C ALA A 176 2.17 3.01 -2.31
N ASN A 177 2.56 1.75 -2.56
CA ASN A 177 1.72 0.78 -3.25
C ASN A 177 1.18 -0.27 -2.26
N THR A 178 0.31 -1.17 -2.75
CA THR A 178 -0.34 -2.20 -1.92
C THR A 178 0.63 -3.09 -1.15
N LYS A 179 1.85 -3.27 -1.67
CA LYS A 179 2.92 -4.09 -1.08
C LYS A 179 3.88 -3.30 -0.20
N THR A 180 3.72 -1.98 -0.07
CA THR A 180 4.49 -1.19 0.89
C THR A 180 4.26 -1.73 2.30
N ILE A 181 5.33 -1.97 3.04
CA ILE A 181 5.26 -2.54 4.40
C ILE A 181 5.08 -1.43 5.42
N ILE A 182 4.12 -1.61 6.32
CA ILE A 182 3.83 -0.72 7.44
C ILE A 182 4.32 -1.37 8.73
N ARG A 183 5.13 -0.63 9.49
CA ARG A 183 5.68 -1.07 10.78
C ARG A 183 5.28 -0.14 11.90
N GLY A 184 5.06 -0.72 13.09
CA GLY A 184 4.72 0.05 14.28
C GLY A 184 3.34 0.72 14.21
N PHE A 185 2.39 0.13 13.49
CA PHE A 185 1.02 0.64 13.37
C PHE A 185 0.01 -0.45 13.75
N GLY A 186 -0.74 -0.21 14.85
CA GLY A 186 -1.63 -1.20 15.45
C GLY A 186 -0.87 -2.32 16.17
N ASP A 187 -1.48 -3.50 16.24
CA ASP A 187 -0.92 -4.64 17.00
C ASP A 187 0.07 -5.49 16.19
N THR A 188 0.12 -5.28 14.86
CA THR A 188 0.93 -6.10 13.97
C THR A 188 2.26 -5.42 13.72
N TRP A 189 3.36 -6.14 13.97
CA TRP A 189 4.70 -5.60 13.81
C TRP A 189 5.01 -5.15 12.37
N GLU A 190 4.71 -6.00 11.39
CA GLU A 190 4.78 -5.68 9.95
C GLU A 190 3.51 -6.15 9.24
N GLN A 191 2.91 -5.28 8.44
CA GLN A 191 1.75 -5.63 7.59
C GLN A 191 1.78 -4.84 6.28
N SER A 192 1.11 -5.33 5.24
CA SER A 192 1.04 -4.61 3.97
C SER A 192 0.12 -3.41 4.06
N LEU A 193 0.38 -2.36 3.28
CA LEU A 193 -0.50 -1.20 3.18
C LEU A 193 -1.93 -1.61 2.75
N SER A 194 -2.04 -2.60 1.85
CA SER A 194 -3.35 -3.11 1.44
C SER A 194 -4.13 -3.79 2.57
N SER A 195 -3.45 -4.40 3.54
CA SER A 195 -4.12 -5.03 4.69
C SER A 195 -4.78 -4.01 5.61
N ILE A 196 -4.27 -2.77 5.64
CA ILE A 196 -4.80 -1.68 6.47
C ILE A 196 -5.89 -0.89 5.71
N LEU A 197 -5.61 -0.47 4.47
CA LEU A 197 -6.51 0.40 3.71
C LEU A 197 -7.63 -0.37 2.98
N SER A 198 -7.55 -1.70 2.92
CA SER A 198 -8.54 -2.56 2.24
C SER A 198 -8.63 -3.94 2.92
N PRO A 199 -9.11 -3.99 4.18
CA PRO A 199 -9.14 -5.21 4.98
C PRO A 199 -10.07 -6.32 4.44
N ASP A 200 -11.03 -6.00 3.55
CA ASP A 200 -12.06 -6.93 3.05
C ASP A 200 -11.58 -8.01 2.06
N ARG A 201 -10.28 -8.37 2.06
CA ARG A 201 -9.76 -9.43 1.17
C ARG A 201 -9.02 -10.58 1.86
N THR A 202 -9.01 -10.67 3.20
CA THR A 202 -8.26 -11.73 3.89
C THR A 202 -8.99 -12.41 5.06
N GLU A 203 -10.27 -12.73 4.91
CA GLU A 203 -10.91 -13.83 5.67
C GLU A 203 -11.09 -15.06 4.76
N GLU A 204 -10.11 -15.35 3.89
CA GLU A 204 -9.87 -16.76 3.56
C GLU A 204 -9.19 -17.40 4.78
N LYS A 205 -10.02 -17.98 5.65
CA LYS A 205 -9.60 -18.93 6.69
C LYS A 205 -8.65 -19.94 6.05
N LYS A 206 -7.35 -19.76 6.22
CA LYS A 206 -6.39 -20.86 6.03
C LYS A 206 -6.80 -21.95 7.03
N PRO A 207 -7.17 -23.17 6.58
CA PRO A 207 -7.46 -24.24 7.52
C PRO A 207 -6.20 -24.48 8.36
N SER A 208 -6.37 -24.48 9.67
CA SER A 208 -5.27 -24.72 10.61
C SER A 208 -4.62 -26.07 10.29
N LEU A 209 -3.31 -26.20 10.54
CA LEU A 209 -2.58 -27.47 10.37
C LEU A 209 -3.27 -28.66 11.07
N ARG A 210 -4.04 -28.40 12.14
CA ARG A 210 -4.89 -29.38 12.84
C ARG A 210 -6.00 -30.00 11.97
N GLN A 211 -6.48 -29.33 10.93
CA GLN A 211 -7.48 -29.88 10.01
C GLN A 211 -6.85 -30.78 8.94
N LYS A 212 -5.62 -30.47 8.48
CA LYS A 212 -4.87 -31.35 7.55
C LYS A 212 -4.41 -32.67 8.16
N LEU A 213 -4.30 -32.75 9.48
CA LEU A 213 -3.94 -33.97 10.21
C LEU A 213 -5.15 -34.87 10.54
N LYS A 214 -6.37 -34.50 10.12
CA LYS A 214 -7.59 -35.30 10.32
C LYS A 214 -8.09 -36.03 9.06
N GLU A 215 -7.42 -35.88 7.92
CA GLU A 215 -7.75 -36.69 6.74
C GLU A 215 -7.15 -38.10 6.90
N PRO A 216 -7.95 -39.17 6.80
CA PRO A 216 -7.45 -40.53 6.92
C PRO A 216 -6.61 -40.90 5.69
N VAL A 217 -5.44 -41.49 5.95
CA VAL A 217 -4.53 -42.04 4.92
C VAL A 217 -5.25 -43.15 4.15
N PRO A 218 -5.27 -43.14 2.79
CA PRO A 218 -5.81 -44.25 2.03
C PRO A 218 -4.95 -45.50 2.22
N GLN A 219 -5.56 -46.56 2.72
CA GLN A 219 -4.99 -47.91 2.77
C GLN A 219 -5.26 -48.66 1.47
N ASN A 220 -4.34 -49.60 1.18
CA ASN A 220 -4.36 -50.71 0.21
C ASN A 220 -3.58 -50.45 -1.09
N SER A 221 -2.69 -51.34 -1.56
CA SER A 221 -2.43 -52.74 -1.16
C SER A 221 -1.08 -53.21 -1.69
N ILE A 222 -0.37 -53.94 -0.85
CA ILE A 222 0.78 -54.79 -1.18
C ILE A 222 0.28 -55.96 -2.04
N HIS A 223 0.94 -56.23 -3.16
CA HIS A 223 1.01 -57.58 -3.73
C HIS A 223 2.47 -57.90 -4.06
N GLU A 224 3.09 -58.71 -3.19
CA GLU A 224 4.24 -59.54 -3.55
C GLU A 224 3.82 -60.58 -4.60
N GLN A 225 4.68 -60.87 -5.59
CA GLN A 225 5.29 -62.20 -5.80
C GLN A 225 6.27 -62.27 -6.99
N LYS A 226 7.56 -62.39 -6.64
CA LYS A 226 8.60 -63.35 -7.11
C LYS A 226 8.72 -63.76 -8.61
N SER A 227 9.82 -63.32 -9.23
CA SER A 227 11.08 -64.10 -9.43
C SER A 227 11.71 -64.14 -10.85
N LYS A 228 13.05 -64.02 -10.82
CA LYS A 228 14.09 -64.71 -11.62
C LYS A 228 14.61 -64.13 -12.96
N LYS A 229 15.92 -63.82 -12.89
CA LYS A 229 17.05 -64.16 -13.79
C LYS A 229 17.70 -63.03 -14.60
N GLN A 230 19.00 -62.84 -14.34
CA GLN A 230 20.03 -62.27 -15.21
C GLN A 230 20.09 -62.99 -16.58
N PRO A 231 20.71 -62.38 -17.60
CA PRO A 231 22.12 -62.68 -17.89
C PRO A 231 22.99 -61.46 -18.23
N GLU A 232 24.29 -61.64 -18.02
CA GLU A 232 25.41 -60.83 -18.54
C GLU A 232 25.44 -60.80 -20.08
N ARG A 233 25.97 -59.69 -20.60
CA ARG A 233 27.08 -59.71 -21.56
C ARG A 233 27.87 -58.41 -21.48
#